data_AF-A0A7S2WZE2-F1
#
_entry.id   AF-A0A7S2WZE2-F1
#
_cell.length_a   1.000
_cell.length_b   1.000
_cell.length_c   1.000
_cell.angle_alpha   90.00
_cell.angle_beta   90.00
_cell.angle_gamma   90.00
#
_symmetry.space_group_name_H-M   'P 1'
#
loop_
_entity.id
_entity.type
_entity.pdbx_description
1 polymer ?
#
loop_
_entity_poly.entity_id
_entity_poly.type
_entity_poly.pdbx_seq_one_letter_code
_entity_poly.pdbx_strand_id
1 'polypeptide(L)'
;LESGEGEGRMGRILDLMTERCDRIDLVQVLGILPEATPLYELIEYLKASFSHSLQERKKMSILKSLTKQEALQVRSELINHQKQSVVVHPESVCKFCYKRVQNSVFVVDKDDGRLIHFVCHRRKEQQKGGGGG
;
A
#
# COMPACT_ATOMS: atom_id res chain seq x y z
N LEU A 1 56.06 9.72 -26.24
CA LEU A 1 55.88 10.70 -25.15
C LEU A 1 54.48 11.31 -25.28
N GLU A 2 53.43 10.56 -24.96
CA GLU A 2 52.03 11.06 -24.96
C GLU A 2 51.18 10.21 -24.00
N SER A 3 51.56 10.11 -22.71
CA SER A 3 50.90 9.21 -21.75
C SER A 3 50.44 9.88 -20.44
N GLY A 4 50.67 11.18 -20.26
CA GLY A 4 50.42 11.87 -18.98
C GLY A 4 49.03 12.49 -18.80
N GLU A 5 48.25 12.71 -19.86
CA GLU A 5 46.96 13.43 -19.76
C GLU A 5 45.74 12.50 -19.62
N GLY A 6 45.86 11.24 -20.04
CA GLY A 6 44.78 10.26 -20.01
C GLY A 6 44.44 9.74 -18.61
N GLU A 7 45.46 9.60 -17.76
CA GLU A 7 45.34 9.01 -16.42
C GLU A 7 44.52 9.91 -15.47
N GLY A 8 44.73 11.23 -15.51
CA GLY A 8 43.94 12.20 -14.74
C GLY A 8 42.51 12.41 -15.26
N ARG A 9 42.23 12.08 -16.54
CA ARG A 9 40.88 12.14 -17.11
C ARG A 9 40.03 10.94 -16.68
N MET A 10 40.65 9.76 -16.62
CA MET A 10 39.98 8.53 -16.19
C MET A 10 39.57 8.60 -14.72
N GLY A 11 40.45 9.08 -13.83
CA GLY A 11 40.12 9.24 -12.40
C GLY A 11 38.85 10.07 -12.18
N ARG A 12 38.72 11.22 -12.87
CA ARG A 12 37.51 12.06 -12.79
C ARG A 12 36.24 11.38 -13.31
N ILE A 13 36.38 10.53 -14.33
CA ILE A 13 35.25 9.76 -14.87
C ILE A 13 34.80 8.74 -13.82
N LEU A 14 35.73 8.02 -13.19
CA LEU A 14 35.44 7.04 -12.14
C LEU A 14 34.84 7.69 -10.89
N ASP A 15 35.32 8.87 -10.50
CA ASP A 15 34.74 9.64 -9.39
C ASP A 15 33.28 10.02 -9.69
N LEU A 16 33.01 10.55 -10.89
CA LEU A 16 31.66 10.91 -11.32
C LEU A 16 30.75 9.68 -11.37
N MET A 17 31.26 8.56 -11.88
CA MET A 17 30.52 7.31 -11.95
C MET A 17 30.17 6.78 -10.56
N THR A 18 31.09 6.93 -9.60
CA THR A 18 30.88 6.55 -8.20
C THR A 18 29.81 7.41 -7.55
N GLU A 19 29.87 8.74 -7.75
CA GLU A 19 28.88 9.69 -7.22
C GLU A 19 27.48 9.45 -7.80
N ARG A 20 27.40 9.07 -9.09
CA ARG A 20 26.15 8.90 -9.84
C ARG A 20 25.79 7.44 -10.12
N CYS A 21 26.24 6.51 -9.28
CA CYS A 21 25.99 5.09 -9.47
C CYS A 21 24.49 4.71 -9.45
N ASP A 22 23.61 5.59 -8.96
CA ASP A 22 22.16 5.47 -8.99
C ASP A 22 21.55 5.63 -10.39
N ARG A 23 22.26 6.29 -11.32
CA ARG A 23 21.79 6.63 -12.67
C ARG A 23 22.54 5.88 -13.78
N ILE A 24 23.48 5.05 -13.40
CA ILE A 24 24.43 4.42 -14.33
C ILE A 24 24.24 2.91 -14.28
N ASP A 25 24.03 2.31 -15.45
CA ASP A 25 23.98 0.86 -15.57
C ASP A 25 25.41 0.29 -15.47
N LEU A 26 25.66 -0.39 -14.36
CA LEU A 26 26.95 -1.03 -14.07
C LEU A 26 27.40 -1.99 -15.18
N VAL A 27 26.49 -2.78 -15.75
CA VAL A 27 26.83 -3.79 -16.76
C VAL A 27 27.21 -3.11 -18.06
N GLN A 28 26.48 -2.07 -18.45
CA GLN A 28 26.80 -1.29 -19.66
C GLN A 28 28.14 -0.58 -19.52
N VAL A 29 28.42 0.00 -18.35
CA VAL A 29 29.71 0.63 -18.07
C VAL A 29 30.87 -0.34 -18.22
N LEU A 30 30.76 -1.53 -17.63
CA LEU A 30 31.81 -2.55 -17.71
C LEU A 30 32.10 -2.99 -19.16
N GLY A 31 31.11 -2.91 -20.06
CA GLY A 31 31.29 -3.18 -21.48
C GLY A 31 31.90 -2.04 -22.29
N ILE A 32 31.93 -0.81 -21.77
CA ILE A 32 32.45 0.39 -22.47
C ILE A 32 33.84 0.78 -21.95
N LEU A 33 34.20 0.35 -20.74
CA LEU A 33 35.51 0.65 -20.15
C LEU A 33 36.65 0.10 -21.02
N PRO A 34 37.75 0.87 -21.20
CA PRO A 34 38.94 0.37 -21.89
C PRO A 34 39.47 -0.90 -21.21
N GLU A 35 39.86 -1.91 -21.99
CA GLU A 35 40.42 -3.17 -21.46
C GLU A 35 41.70 -2.96 -20.63
N ALA A 36 42.41 -1.85 -20.87
CA ALA A 36 43.59 -1.46 -20.12
C ALA A 36 43.28 -0.88 -18.72
N THR A 37 42.00 -0.63 -18.39
CA THR A 37 41.61 -0.05 -17.08
C THR A 37 41.88 -1.07 -15.98
N PRO A 38 42.77 -0.79 -15.03
CA PRO A 38 43.07 -1.72 -13.96
C PRO A 38 41.86 -1.91 -13.04
N LEU A 39 41.60 -3.16 -12.65
CA LEU A 39 40.47 -3.48 -11.77
C LEU A 39 40.53 -2.72 -10.43
N TYR A 40 41.73 -2.43 -9.91
CA TYR A 40 41.87 -1.73 -8.64
C TYR A 40 41.31 -0.30 -8.67
N GLU A 41 41.31 0.36 -9.83
CA GLU A 41 40.75 1.72 -10.00
C GLU A 41 39.22 1.70 -9.96
N LEU A 42 38.60 0.58 -10.30
CA LEU A 42 37.16 0.39 -10.33
C LEU A 42 36.58 0.01 -8.96
N ILE A 43 37.41 -0.34 -7.97
CA ILE A 43 36.94 -0.92 -6.70
C ILE A 43 35.91 -0.03 -6.00
N GLU A 44 36.17 1.28 -5.91
CA GLU A 44 35.26 2.20 -5.22
C GLU A 44 33.93 2.37 -5.98
N TYR A 45 34.00 2.48 -7.30
CA TYR A 45 32.80 2.50 -8.15
C TYR A 45 31.97 1.21 -8.02
N LEU A 46 32.62 0.04 -8.05
CA LEU A 46 31.97 -1.25 -7.90
C LEU A 46 31.31 -1.39 -6.52
N LYS A 47 32.03 -1.04 -5.45
CA LYS A 47 31.47 -1.05 -4.08
C LYS A 47 30.23 -0.17 -3.98
N ALA A 48 30.29 1.06 -4.50
CA ALA A 48 29.16 1.99 -4.51
C ALA A 48 27.97 1.40 -5.29
N SER A 49 28.22 0.90 -6.50
CA SER A 49 27.19 0.33 -7.38
C SER A 49 26.52 -0.91 -6.79
N PHE A 50 27.29 -1.83 -6.21
CA PHE A 50 26.74 -3.01 -5.54
C PHE A 50 25.95 -2.65 -4.28
N SER A 51 26.48 -1.72 -3.47
CA SER A 51 25.81 -1.24 -2.26
C SER A 51 24.47 -0.60 -2.60
N HIS A 52 24.44 0.28 -3.60
CA HIS A 52 23.23 0.92 -4.10
C HIS A 52 22.22 -0.12 -4.62
N SER A 53 22.67 -1.07 -5.43
CA SER A 53 21.82 -2.14 -5.97
C SER A 53 21.17 -2.97 -4.85
N LEU A 54 21.92 -3.33 -3.81
CA LEU A 54 21.39 -4.05 -2.66
C LEU A 54 20.39 -3.21 -1.85
N GLN A 55 20.65 -1.91 -1.69
CA GLN A 55 19.75 -0.99 -1.00
C GLN A 55 18.43 -0.83 -1.76
N GLU A 56 18.47 -0.63 -3.08
CA GLU A 56 17.27 -0.50 -3.91
C GLU A 56 16.45 -1.80 -3.92
N ARG A 57 17.11 -2.97 -3.98
CA ARG A 57 16.42 -4.27 -3.83
C ARG A 57 15.71 -4.39 -2.50
N LYS A 58 16.35 -3.99 -1.39
CA LYS A 58 15.75 -4.00 -0.05
C LYS A 58 14.57 -3.05 0.04
N LYS A 59 14.74 -1.81 -0.42
CA LYS A 59 13.70 -0.77 -0.46
C LYS A 59 12.48 -1.23 -1.27
N MET A 60 12.70 -1.78 -2.45
CA MET A 60 11.63 -2.30 -3.30
C MET A 60 10.88 -3.47 -2.63
N SER A 61 11.60 -4.36 -1.95
CA SER A 61 10.99 -5.46 -1.18
C SER A 61 10.11 -4.94 -0.03
N ILE A 62 10.57 -3.91 0.69
CA ILE A 62 9.82 -3.26 1.75
C ILE A 62 8.57 -2.59 1.18
N LEU A 63 8.70 -1.76 0.15
CA LEU A 63 7.58 -1.09 -0.51
C LEU A 63 6.54 -2.09 -0.99
N LYS A 64 6.97 -3.14 -1.70
CA LYS A 64 6.08 -4.23 -2.16
C LYS A 64 5.31 -4.87 -1.00
N SER A 65 5.98 -5.11 0.12
CA SER A 65 5.36 -5.75 1.29
C SER A 65 4.33 -4.82 1.95
N LEU A 66 4.68 -3.54 2.12
CA LEU A 66 3.77 -2.52 2.66
C LEU A 66 2.53 -2.32 1.78
N THR A 67 2.72 -2.10 0.49
CA THR A 67 1.60 -1.94 -0.46
C THR A 67 0.71 -3.18 -0.51
N LYS A 68 1.30 -4.38 -0.48
CA LYS A 68 0.52 -5.62 -0.41
C LYS A 68 -0.28 -5.71 0.88
N GLN A 69 0.30 -5.33 2.02
CA GLN A 69 -0.37 -5.37 3.31
C GLN A 69 -1.55 -4.40 3.34
N GLU A 70 -1.37 -3.18 2.86
CA GLU A 70 -2.44 -2.18 2.76
C GLU A 70 -3.60 -2.67 1.88
N ALA A 71 -3.29 -3.23 0.70
CA ALA A 71 -4.29 -3.80 -0.19
C ALA A 71 -5.06 -4.96 0.48
N LEU A 72 -4.37 -5.81 1.26
CA LEU A 72 -5.01 -6.89 2.01
C LEU A 72 -5.90 -6.38 3.14
N GLN A 73 -5.50 -5.31 3.84
CA GLN A 73 -6.30 -4.68 4.89
C GLN A 73 -7.61 -4.12 4.33
N VAL A 74 -7.53 -3.30 3.29
CA VAL A 74 -8.72 -2.72 2.62
C VAL A 74 -9.64 -3.81 2.07
N ARG A 75 -9.07 -4.85 1.46
CA ARG A 75 -9.86 -5.98 0.96
C ARG A 75 -10.54 -6.76 2.10
N SER A 76 -9.85 -6.96 3.21
CA SER A 76 -10.41 -7.62 4.40
C SER A 76 -11.58 -6.82 4.97
N GLU A 77 -11.44 -5.51 5.09
CA GLU A 77 -12.50 -4.60 5.56
C GLU A 77 -13.71 -4.63 4.63
N LEU A 78 -13.50 -4.55 3.31
CA LEU A 78 -14.57 -4.68 2.32
C LEU A 78 -15.32 -6.01 2.48
N ILE A 79 -14.59 -7.11 2.60
CA ILE A 79 -15.16 -8.44 2.80
C ILE A 79 -15.96 -8.48 4.11
N ASN A 80 -15.46 -7.90 5.19
CA ASN A 80 -16.15 -7.88 6.47
C ASN A 80 -17.46 -7.10 6.39
N HIS A 81 -17.49 -5.96 5.71
CA HIS A 81 -18.73 -5.22 5.47
C HIS A 81 -19.71 -5.98 4.59
N GLN A 82 -19.24 -6.60 3.51
CA GLN A 82 -20.11 -7.35 2.58
C GLN A 82 -20.67 -8.64 3.19
N LYS A 83 -19.97 -9.26 4.16
CA LYS A 83 -20.43 -10.47 4.86
C LYS A 83 -21.49 -10.19 5.91
N GLN A 84 -21.71 -8.93 6.31
CA GLN A 84 -22.76 -8.58 7.28
C GLN A 84 -24.13 -8.99 6.72
N SER A 85 -24.81 -9.89 7.43
CA SER A 85 -26.14 -10.37 7.07
C SER A 85 -26.95 -10.65 8.33
N VAL A 86 -28.27 -10.54 8.20
CA VAL A 86 -29.21 -10.88 9.26
C VAL A 86 -30.19 -11.91 8.72
N VAL A 87 -30.33 -13.02 9.45
CA VAL A 87 -31.31 -14.05 9.13
C VAL A 87 -32.66 -13.63 9.68
N VAL A 88 -33.68 -13.60 8.81
CA VAL A 88 -35.05 -13.26 9.19
C VAL A 88 -35.87 -14.54 9.27
N HIS A 89 -36.40 -14.82 10.46
CA HIS A 89 -37.32 -15.93 10.71
C HIS A 89 -38.77 -15.42 10.71
N PRO A 90 -39.76 -16.30 10.49
CA PRO A 90 -41.17 -15.92 10.59
C PRO A 90 -41.53 -15.31 11.96
N GLU A 91 -40.85 -15.72 13.03
CA GLU A 91 -41.01 -15.26 14.41
C GLU A 91 -40.26 -13.96 14.71
N SER A 92 -39.41 -13.46 13.79
CA SER A 92 -38.61 -12.26 14.04
C SER A 92 -39.51 -11.06 14.33
N VAL A 93 -39.25 -10.39 15.45
CA VAL A 93 -40.04 -9.25 15.95
C VAL A 93 -39.28 -7.93 15.85
N CYS A 94 -40.03 -6.85 15.73
CA CYS A 94 -39.50 -5.49 15.75
C CYS A 94 -39.03 -5.11 17.17
N LYS A 95 -37.82 -4.53 17.30
CA LYS A 95 -37.23 -4.05 18.56
C LYS A 95 -38.11 -3.04 19.33
N PHE A 96 -38.95 -2.26 18.63
CA PHE A 96 -39.72 -1.18 19.25
C PHE A 96 -41.17 -1.52 19.57
N CYS A 97 -41.86 -2.24 18.68
CA CYS A 97 -43.28 -2.56 18.88
C CYS A 97 -43.53 -4.02 19.25
N TYR A 98 -42.48 -4.86 19.25
CA TYR A 98 -42.51 -6.28 19.57
C TYR A 98 -43.48 -7.12 18.70
N LYS A 99 -43.98 -6.56 17.59
CA LYS A 99 -44.78 -7.28 16.58
C LYS A 99 -43.88 -7.96 15.55
N ARG A 100 -44.36 -9.06 14.97
CA ARG A 100 -43.66 -9.80 13.91
C ARG A 100 -43.35 -8.91 12.70
N VAL A 101 -42.19 -9.10 12.08
CA VAL A 101 -41.76 -8.34 10.91
C VAL A 101 -42.35 -8.90 9.63
N GLN A 102 -42.33 -10.22 9.44
CA GLN A 102 -42.91 -10.91 8.27
C GLN A 102 -42.56 -10.18 6.94
N ASN A 103 -43.56 -9.88 6.11
CA ASN A 103 -43.41 -9.24 4.80
C ASN A 103 -43.41 -7.71 4.85
N SER A 104 -43.37 -7.10 6.04
CA SER A 104 -43.32 -5.64 6.16
C SER A 104 -41.92 -5.11 5.85
N VAL A 105 -41.82 -3.87 5.38
CA VAL A 105 -40.52 -3.22 5.15
C VAL A 105 -39.82 -2.97 6.49
N PHE A 106 -38.57 -3.41 6.61
CA PHE A 106 -37.77 -3.31 7.83
C PHE A 106 -36.39 -2.71 7.58
N VAL A 107 -35.76 -2.30 8.67
CA VAL A 107 -34.39 -1.81 8.77
C VAL A 107 -33.69 -2.68 9.81
N VAL A 108 -32.40 -2.93 9.61
CA VAL A 108 -31.54 -3.58 10.59
C VAL A 108 -30.89 -2.50 11.43
N ASP A 109 -31.02 -2.59 12.75
CA ASP A 109 -30.32 -1.72 13.70
C ASP A 109 -28.80 -1.91 13.54
N LYS A 110 -28.06 -0.82 13.38
CA LYS A 110 -26.61 -0.86 13.15
C LYS A 110 -25.82 -1.26 14.40
N ASP A 111 -26.39 -1.06 15.59
CA ASP A 111 -25.70 -1.29 16.86
C ASP A 111 -25.80 -2.75 17.31
N ASP A 112 -26.99 -3.34 17.20
CA ASP A 112 -27.27 -4.68 17.73
C ASP A 112 -27.85 -5.67 16.70
N GLY A 113 -27.99 -5.28 15.42
CA GLY A 113 -28.46 -6.15 14.35
C GLY A 113 -29.93 -6.54 14.45
N ARG A 114 -30.71 -5.94 15.37
CA ARG A 114 -32.13 -6.28 15.56
C ARG A 114 -32.98 -5.68 14.46
N LEU A 115 -34.07 -6.37 14.11
CA LEU A 115 -35.00 -5.90 13.11
C LEU A 115 -35.90 -4.80 13.67
N ILE A 116 -36.14 -3.77 12.86
CA ILE A 116 -37.02 -2.65 13.19
C ILE A 116 -37.93 -2.43 11.99
N HIS A 117 -39.24 -2.35 12.19
CA HIS A 117 -40.13 -1.88 11.11
C HIS A 117 -39.70 -0.49 10.64
N PHE A 118 -39.68 -0.25 9.32
CA PHE A 118 -39.29 1.05 8.77
C PHE A 118 -40.10 2.21 9.38
N VAL A 119 -41.41 2.00 9.60
CA VAL A 119 -42.29 3.00 10.25
C VAL A 119 -41.92 3.23 11.72
N CYS A 120 -41.56 2.18 12.46
CA CYS A 120 -41.14 2.31 13.85
C CYS A 120 -39.80 3.06 13.96
N HIS A 121 -38.86 2.77 13.05
CA HIS A 121 -37.62 3.51 12.92
C HIS A 121 -37.88 5.00 12.67
N ARG A 122 -38.71 5.33 11.66
CA ARG A 122 -39.02 6.73 11.32
C ARG A 122 -39.69 7.51 12.46
N ARG A 123 -40.59 6.87 13.22
CA ARG A 123 -41.23 7.50 14.40
C ARG A 123 -40.23 7.81 15.50
N LYS A 124 -39.27 6.92 15.76
CA LYS A 124 -38.19 7.14 16.75
C LYS A 124 -37.25 8.27 16.34
N GLU A 125 -36.89 8.36 15.06
CA GLU A 125 -36.06 9.45 14.53
C GLU A 125 -36.75 10.82 14.70
N GLN A 126 -38.05 10.90 14.45
CA GLN A 126 -38.83 12.14 14.64
C GLN A 126 -38.96 12.56 16.11
N GLN A 127 -39.03 11.61 17.05
CA GLN A 127 -39.05 11.93 18.48
C GLN A 127 -37.71 12.48 19.00
N LYS A 128 -36.58 12.10 18.39
CA LYS A 128 -35.25 12.63 18.77
C LYS A 128 -35.03 14.07 18.28
N GLY A 129 -35.67 14.49 17.19
CA GLY A 129 -35.55 15.85 16.63
C GLY A 129 -36.58 16.86 17.14
N GLY A 130 -37.60 16.43 17.89
CA GLY A 130 -38.73 17.28 18.33
C GLY A 130 -38.68 17.74 19.78
N GLY A 131 -37.59 17.49 20.52
CA GLY A 131 -37.43 17.86 21.93
C GLY A 131 -36.95 19.29 22.17
N GLY A 132 -37.43 20.25 21.40
CA GLY A 132 -37.15 21.68 21.56
C GLY A 132 -38.44 22.46 21.35
N GLY A 133 -39.23 22.58 22.42
CA GLY A 133 -40.40 23.43 22.53
C GLY A 133 -40.37 24.13 23.87
#